data_AF-A0A8H4EUV4-F1
#
_entry.id   AF-A0A8H4EUV4-F1
#
_cell.length_a   1.000
_cell.length_b   1.000
_cell.length_c   1.000
_cell.angle_alpha   90.00
_cell.angle_beta   90.00
_cell.angle_gamma   90.00
#
_symmetry.space_group_name_H-M   'P 1'
#
loop_
_entity.id
_entity.type
_entity.pdbx_description
1 polymer ?
#
loop_
_entity_poly.entity_id
_entity_poly.type
_entity_poly.pdbx_seq_one_letter_code
_entity_poly.pdbx_strand_id
1 'polypeptide(L)'
;MSNRLLKHEEYHHNPITYKTKGRTFWYTICNKGVFPAISNLKYTKAPKRYAIPDNFSIITTWGKPSSLNTIKGFIKYVNNCPVYYSIVQILS
;
A
#
# COMPACT_ATOMS: atom_id res chain seq x y z
N MET A 1 14.85 18.60 21.94
CA MET A 1 15.35 17.32 21.39
C MET A 1 14.15 16.42 21.11
N SER A 2 14.10 15.84 19.92
CA SER A 2 12.95 15.20 19.28
C SER A 2 12.63 13.83 19.87
N ASN A 3 11.37 13.60 20.27
CA ASN A 3 10.76 12.28 20.39
C ASN A 3 9.48 12.25 19.52
N ARG A 4 9.66 12.31 18.20
CA ARG A 4 8.60 12.07 17.20
C ARG A 4 8.64 10.66 16.60
N LEU A 5 9.45 9.78 17.17
CA LEU A 5 9.48 8.36 16.85
C LEU A 5 8.57 7.64 17.85
N LEU A 6 7.71 6.75 17.35
CA LEU A 6 6.71 5.94 18.08
C LEU A 6 5.28 6.51 18.09
N LYS A 7 4.70 6.69 16.89
CA LYS A 7 3.29 6.39 16.65
C LYS A 7 3.06 5.43 15.46
N HIS A 8 4.12 4.92 14.85
CA HIS A 8 3.99 4.05 13.68
C HIS A 8 3.73 2.58 14.06
N GLU A 9 4.08 2.18 15.28
CA GLU A 9 3.96 0.79 15.75
C GLU A 9 2.55 0.42 16.24
N GLU A 10 1.65 1.40 16.43
CA GLU A 10 0.27 1.14 16.87
C GLU A 10 -0.69 0.72 15.73
N TYR A 11 -0.25 0.79 14.47
CA TYR A 11 -1.08 0.40 13.30
C TYR A 11 -0.98 -1.08 12.94
N HIS A 12 -0.62 -1.93 13.90
CA HIS A 12 -0.73 -3.36 13.73
C HIS A 12 -2.21 -3.78 13.91
N HIS A 13 -2.74 -4.54 12.94
CA HIS A 13 -3.95 -5.37 12.98
C HIS A 13 -5.27 -4.91 12.31
N ASN A 14 -5.44 -3.67 11.86
CA ASN A 14 -6.69 -3.29 11.16
C ASN A 14 -6.48 -3.07 9.66
N PRO A 15 -7.28 -3.70 8.77
CA PRO A 15 -7.24 -3.39 7.35
C PRO A 15 -7.64 -1.92 7.13
N ILE A 16 -6.81 -1.18 6.41
CA ILE A 16 -7.12 0.19 6.01
C ILE A 16 -8.41 0.13 5.20
N THR A 17 -9.43 0.90 5.60
CA THR A 17 -10.74 0.88 4.94
C THR A 17 -10.91 2.16 4.13
N TYR A 18 -11.24 2.02 2.84
CA TYR A 18 -11.59 3.14 1.97
C TYR A 18 -13.01 2.96 1.44
N LYS A 19 -13.85 3.99 1.62
CA LYS A 19 -15.25 3.96 1.21
C LYS A 19 -15.49 4.95 0.07
N THR A 20 -16.13 4.45 -0.98
CA THR A 20 -16.71 5.25 -2.06
C THR A 20 -18.24 5.15 -2.02
N LYS A 21 -18.97 5.92 -2.84
CA LYS A 21 -20.45 5.93 -2.84
C LYS A 21 -21.09 4.54 -3.03
N GLY A 22 -20.40 3.56 -3.62
CA GLY A 22 -20.95 2.22 -3.87
C GLY A 22 -20.07 1.05 -3.46
N ARG A 23 -18.86 1.26 -2.92
CA ARG A 23 -17.92 0.18 -2.59
C ARG A 23 -17.10 0.51 -1.36
N THR A 24 -16.85 -0.52 -0.55
CA THR A 24 -15.85 -0.51 0.51
C THR A 24 -14.68 -1.37 0.06
N PHE A 25 -13.48 -0.82 0.21
CA PHE A 25 -12.21 -1.50 -0.06
C PHE A 25 -11.50 -1.72 1.27
N TRP A 26 -10.97 -2.92 1.47
CA TRP A 26 -10.14 -3.27 2.61
C TRP A 26 -8.74 -3.55 2.13
N TYR A 27 -7.74 -2.87 2.70
CA TYR A 27 -6.33 -3.07 2.34
C TYR A 27 -5.56 -3.67 3.52
N THR A 28 -4.83 -4.73 3.25
CA THR A 28 -3.88 -5.34 4.18
C THR A 28 -2.48 -5.14 3.64
N ILE A 29 -1.59 -4.54 4.43
CA ILE A 29 -0.18 -4.40 4.05
C ILE A 29 0.51 -5.74 4.28
N CYS A 30 1.03 -6.34 3.20
CA CYS A 30 1.78 -7.59 3.26
C CYS A 30 3.28 -7.32 3.46
N ASN A 31 3.81 -6.26 2.82
CA ASN A 31 5.18 -5.81 3.02
C ASN A 31 5.21 -4.28 3.01
N LYS A 32 5.80 -3.67 4.05
CA LYS A 32 5.97 -2.21 4.16
C LYS A 32 7.05 -1.67 3.20
N GLY A 33 7.93 -2.53 2.69
CA GLY A 33 9.01 -2.13 1.80
C GLY A 33 10.08 -1.28 2.49
N VAL A 34 10.99 -0.71 1.70
CA VAL A 34 12.07 0.17 2.16
C VAL A 34 12.09 1.43 1.31
N PHE A 35 12.25 2.61 1.93
CA PHE A 35 12.41 3.82 1.15
C PHE A 35 13.77 3.84 0.45
N PRO A 36 13.83 4.14 -0.86
CA PRO A 36 15.08 4.24 -1.57
C PRO A 36 15.94 5.38 -1.02
N ALA A 37 17.24 5.37 -1.35
CA ALA A 37 18.14 6.47 -1.02
C ALA A 37 17.59 7.81 -1.52
N ILE A 38 17.95 8.90 -0.83
CA ILE A 38 17.40 10.25 -1.08
C ILE A 38 17.55 10.65 -2.57
N SER A 39 18.66 10.29 -3.21
CA SER A 39 18.93 10.55 -4.63
C SER A 39 17.92 9.91 -5.59
N ASN A 40 17.25 8.83 -5.16
CA ASN A 40 16.30 8.05 -5.96
C ASN A 40 14.85 8.17 -5.42
N LEU A 41 14.61 9.05 -4.45
CA LEU A 41 13.32 9.17 -3.78
C LEU A 41 12.26 9.78 -4.71
N LYS A 42 11.14 9.07 -4.89
CA LYS A 42 9.98 9.56 -5.63
C LYS A 42 8.83 9.80 -4.66
N TYR A 43 7.98 10.76 -5.00
CA TYR A 43 6.84 11.17 -4.19
C TYR A 43 5.53 11.06 -4.97
N THR A 44 4.41 10.86 -4.26
CA THR A 44 3.08 10.91 -4.88
C THR A 44 2.67 12.36 -5.20
N LYS A 45 1.87 12.56 -6.27
CA LYS A 45 1.43 13.88 -6.75
C LYS A 45 0.36 14.58 -5.88
N ALA A 46 -0.13 13.93 -4.82
CA ALA A 46 -1.21 14.41 -3.98
C ALA A 46 -0.74 15.37 -2.86
N PRO A 47 -1.65 16.14 -2.22
CA PRO A 47 -1.31 16.95 -1.06
C PRO A 47 -0.70 16.08 0.04
N LYS A 48 0.46 16.50 0.58
CA LYS A 48 1.39 15.71 1.40
C LYS A 48 2.16 14.70 0.54
N ARG A 49 3.25 15.18 -0.09
CA ARG A 49 4.19 14.41 -0.89
C ARG A 49 4.80 13.27 -0.06
N TYR A 50 4.17 12.12 -0.03
CA TYR A 50 4.67 10.95 0.68
C TYR A 50 5.69 10.21 -0.20
N ALA A 51 6.77 9.75 0.43
CA ALA A 51 7.77 8.91 -0.23
C ALA A 51 7.15 7.58 -0.65
N ILE A 52 7.61 7.05 -1.78
CA ILE A 52 7.17 5.76 -2.31
C ILE A 52 8.19 4.69 -1.88
N PRO A 53 7.77 3.64 -1.15
CA PRO A 53 8.66 2.54 -0.76
C PRO A 53 8.92 1.58 -1.94
N ASP A 54 10.12 1.01 -1.98
CA ASP A 54 10.48 -0.12 -2.82
C ASP A 54 10.08 -1.45 -2.15
N ASN A 55 9.76 -2.47 -2.95
CA ASN A 55 9.30 -3.80 -2.53
C ASN A 55 8.07 -3.79 -1.60
N PHE A 56 7.26 -2.73 -1.67
CA PHE A 56 6.00 -2.65 -0.96
C PHE A 56 4.96 -3.57 -1.58
N SER A 57 4.13 -4.21 -0.76
CA SER A 57 3.01 -5.01 -1.26
C SER A 57 1.81 -4.98 -0.35
N ILE A 58 0.64 -5.05 -0.96
CA ILE A 58 -0.67 -5.01 -0.31
C ILE A 58 -1.58 -6.06 -0.93
N ILE A 59 -2.56 -6.50 -0.16
CA ILE A 59 -3.75 -7.15 -0.68
C ILE A 59 -4.91 -6.16 -0.51
N THR A 60 -5.70 -5.97 -1.55
CA THR A 60 -6.98 -5.27 -1.46
C THR A 60 -8.11 -6.22 -1.75
N THR A 61 -9.18 -6.10 -0.97
CA THR A 61 -10.43 -6.83 -1.19
C THR A 61 -11.60 -5.86 -1.27
N TRP A 62 -12.62 -6.22 -2.05
CA TRP A 62 -13.89 -5.49 -2.10
C TRP A 62 -15.02 -6.42 -2.55
N GLY A 63 -16.27 -6.02 -2.28
CA GLY A 63 -17.46 -6.80 -2.61
C GLY A 63 -18.08 -7.49 -1.40
N LYS A 64 -19.05 -8.37 -1.66
CA LYS A 64 -19.73 -9.14 -0.61
C LYS A 64 -18.94 -10.41 -0.31
N PRO A 65 -19.10 -11.04 0.87
CA PRO A 65 -18.39 -12.29 1.18
C PRO A 65 -18.56 -13.40 0.12
N SER A 66 -19.75 -13.51 -0.48
CA SER A 66 -20.04 -14.49 -1.54
C SER A 66 -19.49 -14.13 -2.93
N SER A 67 -18.99 -12.90 -3.11
CA SER A 67 -18.42 -12.39 -4.37
C SER A 67 -17.25 -11.45 -4.09
N LEU A 68 -16.39 -11.89 -3.18
CA LEU A 68 -15.25 -11.11 -2.73
C LEU A 68 -14.19 -11.10 -3.82
N ASN A 69 -13.85 -9.90 -4.28
CA ASN A 69 -12.77 -9.71 -5.23
C ASN A 69 -11.48 -9.47 -4.44
N THR A 70 -10.38 -10.08 -4.89
CA THR A 70 -9.06 -9.95 -4.25
C THR A 70 -8.01 -9.61 -5.30
N ILE A 71 -7.25 -8.55 -5.06
CA ILE A 71 -6.08 -8.19 -5.87
C ILE A 71 -4.87 -8.02 -4.94
N LYS A 72 -3.73 -8.56 -5.37
CA LYS A 72 -2.44 -8.24 -4.77
C LYS A 72 -1.80 -7.11 -5.57
N GLY A 73 -1.47 -6.01 -4.91
CA GLY A 73 -0.70 -4.90 -5.46
C GLY A 73 0.73 -4.93 -4.96
N PHE A 74 1.69 -4.52 -5.77
CA PHE A 74 3.06 -4.32 -5.31
C PHE A 74 3.78 -3.23 -6.10
N ILE A 75 4.77 -2.63 -5.46
CA ILE A 75 5.64 -1.60 -6.02
C ILE A 75 7.05 -2.17 -6.06
N LYS A 76 7.73 -2.02 -7.19
CA LYS A 76 9.16 -2.28 -7.33
C LYS A 76 9.84 -1.13 -8.03
N TYR A 77 11.04 -0.79 -7.59
CA TYR A 77 11.88 0.15 -8.29
C TYR A 77 12.64 -0.56 -9.42
N VAL A 78 12.43 -0.09 -10.65
CA VAL A 78 13.16 -0.54 -11.84
C VAL A 78 13.82 0.69 -12.45
N ASN A 79 15.13 0.65 -12.63
CA ASN A 79 15.92 1.79 -13.13
C ASN A 79 15.63 3.10 -12.35
N ASN A 80 15.63 3.02 -11.02
CA ASN A 80 15.35 4.14 -10.09
C ASN A 80 13.96 4.78 -10.21
N CYS A 81 13.02 4.09 -10.87
CA CYS A 81 11.63 4.52 -11.01
C CYS A 81 10.68 3.49 -10.38
N PRO A 82 9.71 3.91 -9.55
CA PRO A 82 8.70 3.02 -9.02
C PRO A 82 7.77 2.55 -10.15
N VAL A 83 7.62 1.24 -10.26
CA VAL A 83 6.68 0.57 -11.14
C VAL A 83 5.61 -0.11 -10.29
N TYR A 84 4.36 0.07 -10.67
CA TYR A 84 3.19 -0.44 -9.96
C TYR A 84 2.64 -1.64 -10.69
N TYR A 85 2.42 -2.72 -9.96
CA TYR A 85 1.87 -3.97 -10.48
C TYR A 85 0.64 -4.38 -9.69
N SER A 86 -0.29 -5.02 -10.37
CA SER A 86 -1.44 -5.69 -9.75
C SER A 86 -1.62 -7.08 -10.35
N ILE A 87 -1.93 -8.05 -9.50
CA ILE A 87 -2.26 -9.42 -9.90
C ILE A 87 -3.62 -9.74 -9.30
N VAL A 88 -4.54 -10.17 -10.16
CA VAL A 88 -5.84 -10.70 -9.71
C VAL A 88 -5.60 -12.06 -9.07
N GLN A 89 -6.01 -12.20 -7.81
CA GLN A 89 -5.94 -13.48 -7.14
C GLN A 89 -7.31 -14.15 -7.27
N ILE A 90 -7.42 -15.09 -8.21
CA ILE A 90 -8.60 -15.95 -8.31
C ILE A 90 -8.43 -17.01 -7.20
N LEU A 91 -9.30 -16.97 -6.20
CA LEU A 91 -9.40 -18.05 -5.23
C LEU A 91 -10.19 -19.17 -5.92
N SER A 92 -9.50 -20.27 -6.24
CA SER A 92 -10.09 -21.54 -6.72
C SER A 92 -10.64 -22.34 -5.57
#